data_AF-A0A1E1XRU9-F1
#
_entry.id   AF-A0A1E1XRU9-F1
#
_cell.length_a   1.000
_cell.length_b   1.000
_cell.length_c   1.000
_cell.angle_alpha   90.00
_cell.angle_beta   90.00
_cell.angle_gamma   90.00
#
_symmetry.space_group_name_H-M   'P 1'
#
loop_
_entity.id
_entity.type
_entity.pdbx_description
1 polymer ?
#
loop_
_entity_poly.entity_id
_entity_poly.type
_entity_poly.pdbx_seq_one_letter_code
_entity_poly.pdbx_strand_id
1 'polypeptide(L)'
;MYVIPALVLTLALSSCSATEKPHCSEKFLAKWLGYNSDAWEIIKNEHTKYHLIFYSDGTLQPMYNCLRTVKSSPENRNKWERTIQYQSSPHKSTTFSGLTHVLSEKTSSFFVYDNALRASYSIEISDVNFKEMFTTNEAIYTEKNKCIVMKSELLGYQVWVQSEYL
;
A
#
# COMPACT_ATOMS: atom_id res chain seq x y z
N MET A 1 43.18 16.37 -34.68
CA MET A 1 42.73 16.46 -33.28
C MET A 1 41.20 16.56 -33.25
N TYR A 2 40.48 15.44 -33.45
CA TYR A 2 39.00 15.40 -33.42
C TYR A 2 38.57 13.99 -32.98
N VAL A 3 38.70 13.68 -31.69
CA VAL A 3 38.27 12.38 -31.12
C VAL A 3 37.33 12.56 -29.92
N ILE A 4 37.00 13.81 -29.56
CA ILE A 4 36.31 14.13 -28.31
C ILE A 4 34.76 14.12 -28.41
N PRO A 5 34.09 14.49 -29.51
CA PRO A 5 32.62 14.58 -29.48
C PRO A 5 31.92 13.21 -29.54
N ALA A 6 32.52 12.20 -30.18
CA ALA A 6 31.92 10.88 -30.31
C ALA A 6 31.91 10.10 -28.98
N LEU A 7 32.93 10.30 -28.13
CA LEU A 7 33.05 9.61 -26.84
C LEU A 7 32.09 10.17 -25.78
N VAL A 8 31.81 11.47 -25.83
CA VAL A 8 30.83 12.12 -24.93
C VAL A 8 29.40 11.71 -25.31
N LEU A 9 29.12 11.56 -26.60
CA LEU A 9 27.79 11.13 -27.08
C LEU A 9 27.49 9.67 -26.72
N THR A 10 28.49 8.79 -26.76
CA THR A 10 28.31 7.38 -26.36
C THR A 10 28.13 7.21 -24.86
N LEU A 11 28.83 8.01 -24.02
CA LEU A 11 28.63 8.00 -22.56
C LEU A 11 27.27 8.56 -22.12
N ALA A 12 26.74 9.56 -22.84
CA ALA A 12 25.40 10.09 -22.60
C ALA A 12 24.29 9.07 -22.96
N LEU A 13 24.51 8.25 -24.00
CA LEU A 13 23.55 7.25 -24.46
C LEU A 13 23.62 5.93 -23.66
N SER A 14 24.78 5.55 -23.12
CA SER A 14 24.93 4.34 -22.28
C SER A 14 24.38 4.51 -20.85
N SER A 15 23.99 5.72 -20.47
CA SER A 15 23.33 6.01 -19.18
C SER A 15 21.80 5.80 -19.24
N CYS A 16 21.25 5.61 -20.44
CA CYS A 16 19.86 5.17 -20.65
C CYS A 16 19.83 3.65 -20.87
N SER A 17 20.43 2.88 -19.96
CA SER A 17 19.92 1.54 -19.69
C SER A 17 18.50 1.74 -19.17
N ALA A 18 17.54 1.78 -20.09
CA ALA A 18 16.12 1.76 -19.80
C ALA A 18 15.86 0.44 -19.08
N THR A 19 16.00 0.48 -17.75
CA THR A 19 15.43 -0.53 -16.87
C THR A 19 13.98 -0.62 -17.31
N GLU A 20 13.59 -1.76 -17.88
CA GLU A 20 12.23 -2.02 -18.31
C GLU A 20 11.33 -1.64 -17.14
N LYS A 21 10.67 -0.47 -17.25
CA LYS A 21 9.76 -0.05 -16.21
C LYS A 21 8.67 -1.09 -16.24
N PRO A 22 8.37 -1.77 -15.11
CA PRO A 22 7.32 -2.77 -15.11
C PRO A 22 6.06 -2.11 -15.67
N HIS A 23 5.45 -2.75 -16.68
CA HIS A 23 4.31 -2.23 -17.44
C HIS A 23 3.14 -1.79 -16.54
N CYS A 24 3.14 -2.18 -15.26
CA CYS A 24 2.17 -1.80 -14.22
C CYS A 24 2.81 -1.00 -13.07
N SER A 25 3.76 -0.09 -13.33
CA SER A 25 4.26 0.80 -12.25
C SER A 25 3.19 1.81 -11.83
N GLU A 26 3.12 2.14 -10.53
CA GLU A 26 2.24 3.17 -9.97
C GLU A 26 2.34 4.48 -10.77
N LYS A 27 3.56 4.93 -11.08
CA LYS A 27 3.83 6.14 -11.88
C LYS A 27 3.25 6.07 -13.28
N PHE A 28 3.27 4.90 -13.92
CA PHE A 28 2.66 4.71 -15.24
C PHE A 28 1.14 4.79 -15.14
N LEU A 29 0.54 4.12 -14.14
CA LEU A 29 -0.90 4.11 -13.93
C LEU A 29 -1.43 5.50 -13.51
N ALA A 30 -0.76 6.19 -12.59
CA ALA A 30 -1.08 7.55 -12.18
C ALA A 30 -1.05 8.52 -13.37
N LYS A 31 0.00 8.42 -14.22
CA LYS A 31 0.10 9.23 -15.44
C LYS A 31 -1.00 8.88 -16.46
N TRP A 32 -1.33 7.61 -16.61
CA TRP A 32 -2.36 7.15 -17.55
C TRP A 32 -3.77 7.55 -17.11
N LEU A 33 -4.05 7.45 -15.80
CA LEU A 33 -5.31 7.85 -15.18
C LEU A 33 -5.43 9.38 -14.99
N GLY A 34 -4.32 10.12 -15.14
CA GLY A 34 -4.28 11.56 -14.81
C GLY A 34 -4.55 11.84 -13.34
N TYR A 35 -4.25 10.88 -12.45
CA TYR A 35 -4.67 10.87 -11.06
C TYR A 35 -3.45 10.68 -10.15
N ASN A 36 -3.29 11.56 -9.16
CA ASN A 36 -2.33 11.37 -8.08
C ASN A 36 -3.10 10.87 -6.86
N SER A 37 -2.84 9.63 -6.46
CA SER A 37 -3.43 9.08 -5.25
C SER A 37 -2.95 9.86 -4.02
N ASP A 38 -3.90 10.20 -3.14
CA ASP A 38 -3.62 10.67 -1.79
C ASP A 38 -3.99 9.57 -0.81
N ALA A 39 -2.97 8.84 -0.35
CA ALA A 39 -3.10 7.75 0.60
C ALA A 39 -3.68 8.22 1.94
N TRP A 40 -3.48 9.48 2.31
CA TRP A 40 -4.05 10.04 3.52
C TRP A 40 -5.59 10.04 3.48
N GLU A 41 -6.20 10.29 2.32
CA GLU A 41 -7.65 10.27 2.14
C GLU A 41 -8.28 8.91 2.51
N ILE A 42 -7.51 7.83 2.38
CA ILE A 42 -7.95 6.47 2.70
C ILE A 42 -8.23 6.33 4.20
N ILE A 43 -7.34 6.87 5.04
CA ILE A 43 -7.34 6.62 6.49
C ILE A 43 -7.82 7.80 7.35
N LYS A 44 -7.91 9.03 6.79
CA LYS A 44 -8.10 10.25 7.58
C LYS A 44 -9.51 10.48 8.15
N ASN A 45 -10.56 9.95 7.53
CA ASN A 45 -11.95 10.17 7.95
C ASN A 45 -12.42 9.04 8.87
N GLU A 46 -13.38 9.32 9.76
CA GLU A 46 -14.07 8.28 10.54
C GLU A 46 -14.72 7.29 9.54
N HIS A 47 -14.22 6.06 9.55
CA HIS A 47 -13.82 5.35 8.33
C HIS A 47 -14.92 4.55 7.64
N THR A 48 -14.90 4.59 6.31
CA THR A 48 -15.54 3.63 5.42
C THR A 48 -14.91 2.25 5.59
N LYS A 49 -15.73 1.22 5.82
CA LYS A 49 -15.25 -0.16 6.00
C LYS A 49 -14.82 -0.74 4.67
N TYR A 50 -13.58 -1.19 4.54
CA TYR A 50 -13.07 -1.85 3.35
C TYR A 50 -12.70 -3.31 3.63
N HIS A 51 -13.00 -4.18 2.68
CA HIS A 51 -12.59 -5.59 2.68
C HIS A 51 -11.47 -5.81 1.69
N LEU A 52 -10.46 -6.57 2.09
CA LEU A 52 -9.48 -7.11 1.15
C LEU A 52 -10.14 -8.25 0.37
N ILE A 53 -10.34 -8.05 -0.94
CA ILE A 53 -11.03 -9.04 -1.80
C ILE A 53 -10.07 -9.80 -2.72
N PHE A 54 -8.90 -9.24 -2.97
CA PHE A 54 -7.90 -9.83 -3.86
C PHE A 54 -6.51 -9.36 -3.47
N TYR A 55 -5.54 -10.28 -3.58
CA TYR A 55 -4.12 -9.97 -3.58
C TYR A 55 -3.41 -10.87 -4.60
N SER A 56 -2.35 -10.38 -5.24
CA SER A 56 -1.71 -11.08 -6.36
C SER A 56 -0.49 -11.91 -5.98
N ASP A 57 0.12 -11.62 -4.83
CA ASP A 57 1.36 -12.25 -4.39
C ASP A 57 1.38 -12.40 -2.87
N GLY A 58 2.31 -13.21 -2.38
CA GLY A 58 2.47 -13.52 -0.96
C GLY A 58 1.44 -14.48 -0.41
N THR A 59 1.63 -14.86 0.85
CA THR A 59 0.71 -15.73 1.58
C THR A 59 0.25 -14.99 2.82
N LEU A 60 -0.98 -14.47 2.77
CA LEU A 60 -1.63 -13.98 3.97
C LEU A 60 -1.87 -15.19 4.89
N GLN A 61 -1.46 -15.12 6.15
CA GLN A 61 -1.74 -16.23 7.08
C GLN A 61 -3.25 -16.49 7.16
N PRO A 62 -3.70 -17.76 7.28
CA PRO A 62 -5.12 -18.09 7.29
C PRO A 62 -5.93 -17.28 8.31
N MET A 63 -5.32 -16.88 9.43
CA MET A 63 -5.95 -16.05 10.47
C MET A 63 -6.48 -14.70 9.95
N TYR A 64 -5.94 -14.21 8.84
CA TYR A 64 -6.33 -12.96 8.20
C TYR A 64 -7.36 -13.16 7.06
N ASN A 65 -7.92 -14.36 6.86
CA ASN A 65 -9.01 -14.51 5.90
C ASN A 65 -10.19 -13.60 6.26
N CYS A 66 -10.90 -13.11 5.24
CA CYS A 66 -11.98 -12.14 5.39
C CYS A 66 -11.56 -10.82 6.08
N LEU A 67 -10.30 -10.40 5.86
CA LEU A 67 -9.77 -9.16 6.44
C LEU A 67 -10.59 -7.94 6.02
N ARG A 68 -10.99 -7.14 7.01
CA ARG A 68 -11.67 -5.87 6.81
C ARG A 68 -11.25 -4.80 7.81
N THR A 69 -11.30 -3.55 7.41
CA THR A 69 -11.20 -2.41 8.33
C THR A 69 -12.55 -2.14 8.98
N VAL A 70 -12.53 -1.72 10.24
CA VAL A 70 -13.74 -1.45 11.04
C VAL A 70 -13.81 0.02 11.44
N LYS A 71 -12.69 0.57 11.91
CA LYS A 71 -12.61 1.94 12.44
C LYS A 71 -11.21 2.51 12.23
N SER A 72 -11.14 3.81 11.98
CA SER A 72 -9.91 4.61 12.06
C SER A 72 -10.04 5.57 13.24
N SER A 73 -8.97 5.75 14.00
CA SER A 73 -8.91 6.72 15.09
C SER A 73 -7.61 7.53 15.01
N PRO A 74 -7.64 8.85 15.31
CA PRO A 74 -6.43 9.67 15.35
C PRO A 74 -5.39 9.10 16.31
N GLU A 75 -4.11 9.13 15.91
CA GLU A 75 -3.00 8.88 16.83
C GLU A 75 -2.57 10.20 17.48
N ASN A 76 -2.44 10.22 18.81
CA ASN A 76 -2.26 11.49 19.56
C ASN A 76 -0.95 12.22 19.25
N ARG A 77 0.08 11.50 18.76
CA ARG A 77 1.44 12.03 18.59
C ARG A 77 1.79 12.39 17.17
N ASN A 78 1.09 11.84 16.19
CA ASN A 78 1.44 12.00 14.78
C ASN A 78 0.18 12.21 13.93
N LYS A 79 0.07 13.41 13.36
CA LYS A 79 -1.10 13.81 12.57
C LYS A 79 -1.29 13.00 11.29
N TRP A 80 -0.25 12.29 10.82
CA TRP A 80 -0.28 11.46 9.62
C TRP A 80 -0.45 9.97 9.94
N GLU A 81 -0.66 9.65 11.22
CA GLU A 81 -0.80 8.29 11.71
C GLU A 81 -2.19 8.05 12.26
N ARG A 82 -2.69 6.84 12.05
CA ARG A 82 -3.98 6.38 12.54
C ARG A 82 -3.85 5.01 13.17
N THR A 83 -4.59 4.83 14.26
CA THR A 83 -4.86 3.49 14.78
C THR A 83 -6.07 2.93 14.03
N ILE A 84 -5.86 1.87 13.26
CA ILE A 84 -6.89 1.17 12.49
C ILE A 84 -7.31 -0.09 13.22
N GLN A 85 -8.59 -0.21 13.52
CA GLN A 85 -9.20 -1.46 13.97
C GLN A 85 -9.54 -2.30 12.75
N TYR A 86 -9.10 -3.55 12.75
CA TYR A 86 -9.42 -4.52 11.71
C TYR A 86 -10.11 -5.75 12.30
N GLN A 87 -10.78 -6.49 11.43
CA GLN A 87 -11.39 -7.79 11.73
C GLN A 87 -11.01 -8.81 10.68
N SER A 88 -10.88 -10.06 11.12
CA SER A 88 -10.73 -11.21 10.23
C SER A 88 -11.60 -12.36 10.73
N SER A 89 -12.01 -13.22 9.81
CA SER A 89 -12.87 -14.37 10.08
C SER A 89 -12.31 -15.61 9.39
N PRO A 90 -11.25 -16.23 9.95
CA PRO A 90 -10.63 -17.43 9.38
C PRO A 90 -11.58 -18.61 9.31
N HIS A 91 -12.54 -18.68 10.23
CA HIS A 91 -13.58 -19.69 10.28
C HIS A 91 -14.93 -18.98 10.37
N LYS A 92 -15.99 -19.59 9.80
CA LYS A 92 -17.33 -18.97 9.72
C LYS A 92 -17.92 -18.55 11.08
N SER A 93 -17.47 -19.18 12.17
CA SER A 93 -17.99 -18.99 13.52
C SER A 93 -17.19 -18.01 14.38
N THR A 94 -16.00 -17.58 13.95
CA THR A 94 -15.06 -16.86 14.81
C THR A 94 -14.54 -15.62 14.10
N THR A 95 -14.71 -14.46 14.76
CA THR A 95 -14.18 -13.19 14.28
C THR A 95 -13.12 -12.69 15.25
N PHE A 96 -11.92 -12.47 14.73
CA PHE A 96 -10.83 -11.84 15.47
C PHE A 96 -10.87 -10.33 15.21
N SER A 97 -10.50 -9.55 16.20
CA SER A 97 -10.32 -8.11 16.08
C SER A 97 -8.92 -7.74 16.52
N GLY A 98 -8.28 -6.83 15.78
CA GLY A 98 -6.97 -6.32 16.11
C GLY A 98 -6.89 -4.82 15.89
N LEU A 99 -5.81 -4.23 16.40
CA LEU A 99 -5.42 -2.85 16.14
C LEU A 99 -4.09 -2.86 15.40
N THR A 100 -3.93 -1.95 14.45
CA THR A 100 -2.65 -1.71 13.75
C THR A 100 -2.43 -0.21 13.60
N HIS A 101 -1.18 0.21 13.64
CA HIS A 101 -0.79 1.58 13.37
C HIS A 101 -0.51 1.72 11.88
N VAL A 102 -1.14 2.71 11.26
CA VAL A 102 -0.99 3.00 9.84
C VAL A 102 -0.54 4.44 9.68
N LEU A 103 0.66 4.59 9.12
CA LEU A 103 1.29 5.86 8.81
C LEU A 103 1.12 6.18 7.33
N SER A 104 0.67 7.39 7.02
CA SER A 104 0.71 7.97 5.68
C SER A 104 2.09 8.56 5.41
N GLU A 105 2.69 8.20 4.28
CA GLU A 105 4.03 8.68 3.90
C GLU A 105 4.19 8.83 2.38
N LYS A 106 5.25 9.55 2.00
CA LYS A 106 5.71 9.67 0.60
C LYS A 106 6.82 8.67 0.35
N THR A 107 6.69 7.85 -0.69
CA THR A 107 7.81 6.98 -1.12
C THR A 107 8.88 7.75 -1.89
N SER A 108 8.58 8.99 -2.30
CA SER A 108 9.54 9.86 -2.98
C SER A 108 9.17 11.35 -2.84
N SER A 109 10.18 12.21 -2.87
CA SER A 109 10.00 13.67 -2.84
C SER A 109 9.25 14.25 -4.05
N PHE A 110 9.10 13.46 -5.13
CA PHE A 110 8.37 13.88 -6.34
C PHE A 110 6.85 13.84 -6.19
N PHE A 111 6.31 13.14 -5.19
CA PHE A 111 4.86 13.09 -4.99
C PHE A 111 4.37 14.36 -4.29
N VAL A 112 3.28 14.94 -4.81
CA VAL A 112 2.64 16.13 -4.22
C VAL A 112 1.92 15.77 -2.92
N TYR A 113 1.27 14.61 -2.89
CA TYR A 113 0.58 14.04 -1.73
C TYR A 113 1.32 12.80 -1.21
N ASP A 114 0.91 12.32 -0.03
CA ASP A 114 1.38 11.02 0.47
C ASP A 114 0.78 9.93 -0.41
N ASN A 115 1.62 9.04 -0.93
CA ASN A 115 1.21 8.03 -1.89
C ASN A 115 1.26 6.61 -1.31
N ALA A 116 1.65 6.44 -0.05
CA ALA A 116 1.74 5.13 0.57
C ALA A 116 1.23 5.10 2.01
N LEU A 117 0.77 3.92 2.40
CA LEU A 117 0.39 3.55 3.76
C LEU A 117 1.36 2.52 4.31
N ARG A 118 2.12 2.90 5.33
CA ARG A 118 2.96 1.98 6.09
C ARG A 118 2.15 1.39 7.24
N ALA A 119 1.87 0.10 7.17
CA ALA A 119 1.09 -0.63 8.17
C ALA A 119 1.98 -1.63 8.91
N SER A 120 1.74 -1.81 10.22
CA SER A 120 2.39 -2.86 10.98
C SER A 120 1.58 -4.15 10.98
N TYR A 121 2.28 -5.29 10.99
CA TYR A 121 1.71 -6.62 11.11
C TYR A 121 2.61 -7.51 11.94
N SER A 122 2.02 -8.54 12.56
CA SER A 122 2.76 -9.46 13.42
C SER A 122 3.02 -10.77 12.70
N ILE A 123 4.26 -11.24 12.74
CA ILE A 123 4.62 -12.60 12.37
C ILE A 123 4.85 -13.43 13.63
N GLU A 124 4.31 -14.64 13.65
CA GLU A 124 4.54 -15.60 14.72
C GLU A 124 5.95 -16.19 14.57
N ILE A 125 6.76 -16.08 15.63
CA ILE A 125 8.09 -16.71 15.71
C ILE A 125 8.00 -17.99 16.55
N SER A 126 7.18 -17.98 17.59
CA SER A 126 6.84 -19.14 18.43
C SER A 126 5.51 -18.88 19.15
N ASP A 127 4.94 -19.90 19.82
CA ASP A 127 3.62 -19.87 20.49
C ASP A 127 3.34 -18.65 21.39
N VAL A 128 4.39 -17.99 21.90
CA VAL A 128 4.32 -16.81 22.77
C VAL A 128 5.07 -15.57 22.24
N ASN A 129 5.77 -15.68 21.11
CA ASN A 129 6.59 -14.59 20.58
C ASN A 129 6.14 -14.18 19.19
N PHE A 130 5.74 -12.92 19.08
CA PHE A 130 5.39 -12.26 17.83
C PHE A 130 6.42 -11.18 17.53
N LYS A 131 6.86 -11.10 16.28
CA LYS A 131 7.68 -9.99 15.80
C LYS A 131 6.83 -9.04 14.99
N GLU A 132 6.89 -7.77 15.36
CA GLU A 132 6.32 -6.70 14.57
C GLU A 132 7.15 -6.49 13.31
N MET A 133 6.45 -6.45 12.18
CA MET A 133 6.97 -6.20 10.85
C MET A 133 6.18 -5.05 10.24
N PHE A 134 6.73 -4.45 9.18
CA PHE A 134 6.09 -3.33 8.48
C PHE A 134 6.00 -3.62 7.00
N THR A 135 4.92 -3.16 6.39
CA THR A 135 4.75 -3.20 4.94
C THR A 135 4.31 -1.81 4.45
N THR A 136 4.95 -1.35 3.38
CA THR A 136 4.60 -0.10 2.70
C THR A 136 3.67 -0.46 1.55
N ASN A 137 2.47 0.13 1.56
CA ASN A 137 1.41 -0.11 0.59
C ASN A 137 1.24 1.16 -0.26
N GLU A 138 1.80 1.15 -1.46
CA GLU A 138 1.68 2.24 -2.43
C GLU A 138 0.26 2.26 -3.01
N ALA A 139 -0.42 3.39 -2.92
CA ALA A 139 -1.75 3.59 -3.46
C ALA A 139 -1.68 3.92 -4.95
N ILE A 140 -2.17 2.99 -5.76
CA ILE A 140 -2.16 3.10 -7.22
C ILE A 140 -3.41 3.81 -7.71
N TYR A 141 -4.55 3.44 -7.14
CA TYR A 141 -5.85 4.00 -7.48
C TYR A 141 -6.72 4.08 -6.24
N THR A 142 -7.49 5.16 -6.13
CA THR A 142 -8.38 5.38 -5.01
C THR A 142 -9.66 6.02 -5.52
N GLU A 143 -10.75 5.27 -5.50
CA GLU A 143 -12.08 5.82 -5.62
C GLU A 143 -12.71 5.85 -4.23
N LYS A 144 -12.83 7.07 -3.69
CA LYS A 144 -13.35 7.30 -2.34
C LYS A 144 -14.71 6.63 -2.19
N ASN A 145 -14.85 5.84 -1.13
CA ASN A 145 -16.08 5.11 -0.81
C ASN A 145 -16.53 4.15 -1.93
N LYS A 146 -15.56 3.52 -2.62
CA LYS A 146 -15.85 2.39 -3.51
C LYS A 146 -14.73 1.36 -3.48
N CYS A 147 -13.58 1.71 -4.04
CA CYS A 147 -12.51 0.76 -4.27
C CYS A 147 -11.13 1.43 -4.19
N ILE A 148 -10.16 0.68 -3.71
CA ILE A 148 -8.77 1.07 -3.59
C ILE A 148 -7.91 -0.04 -4.17
N VAL A 149 -6.96 0.34 -5.03
CA VAL A 149 -5.92 -0.55 -5.53
C VAL A 149 -4.60 -0.07 -4.95
N MET A 150 -3.90 -0.98 -4.28
CA MET A 150 -2.58 -0.71 -3.72
C MET A 150 -1.58 -1.78 -4.17
N LYS A 151 -0.30 -1.53 -3.95
CA LYS A 151 0.78 -2.50 -4.13
C LYS A 151 1.71 -2.51 -2.93
N SER A 152 2.11 -3.69 -2.50
CA SER A 152 3.16 -3.87 -1.49
C SER A 152 4.05 -5.05 -1.84
N GLU A 153 5.23 -5.13 -1.21
CA GLU A 153 6.09 -6.31 -1.32
C GLU A 153 5.45 -7.55 -0.70
N LEU A 154 4.63 -7.37 0.35
CA LEU A 154 4.02 -8.47 1.08
C LEU A 154 2.87 -9.14 0.30
N LEU A 155 2.03 -8.35 -0.39
CA LEU A 155 0.77 -8.83 -0.98
C LEU A 155 0.72 -8.66 -2.51
N GLY A 156 1.78 -8.14 -3.12
CA GLY A 156 1.74 -7.72 -4.51
C GLY A 156 0.66 -6.64 -4.71
N TYR A 157 -0.11 -6.75 -5.79
CA TYR A 157 -1.29 -5.91 -6.00
C TYR A 157 -2.43 -6.36 -5.11
N GLN A 158 -3.06 -5.44 -4.42
CA GLN A 158 -4.19 -5.69 -3.54
C GLN A 158 -5.38 -4.81 -3.88
N VAL A 159 -6.58 -5.38 -3.80
CA VAL A 159 -7.84 -4.68 -4.07
C VAL A 159 -8.70 -4.68 -2.82
N TRP A 160 -9.09 -3.47 -2.42
CA TRP A 160 -9.92 -3.22 -1.26
C TRP A 160 -11.24 -2.61 -1.72
N VAL A 161 -12.37 -3.16 -1.26
CA VAL A 161 -13.72 -2.72 -1.67
C VAL A 161 -14.54 -2.37 -0.44
N GLN A 162 -15.31 -1.29 -0.52
CA GLN A 162 -16.18 -0.89 0.59
C GLN A 162 -17.22 -1.99 0.86
N SER A 163 -17.47 -2.29 2.14
CA SER A 163 -18.39 -3.34 2.59
C SER A 163 -19.80 -3.24 2.01
N GLU A 164 -20.27 -2.05 1.63
CA GLU A 164 -21.61 -1.84 1.04
C GLU A 164 -21.77 -2.44 -0.36
N TYR A 165 -20.67 -2.80 -1.04
CA TYR A 165 -20.67 -3.39 -2.38
C TYR A 165 -20.41 -4.91 -2.38
N LEU A 166 -20.45 -5.57 -1.21
CA LEU A 166 -20.21 -7.01 -1.02
C LEU A 166 -21.40 -7.67 -0.33
#